data_AF-A0A958ISV6-F1
#
_entry.id   AF-A0A958ISV6-F1
#
_cell.length_a   1.000
_cell.length_b   1.000
_cell.length_c   1.000
_cell.angle_alpha   90.00
_cell.angle_beta   90.00
_cell.angle_gamma   90.00
#
_symmetry.space_group_name_H-M   'P 1'
#
loop_
_entity.id
_entity.type
_entity.pdbx_description
1 polymer ?
#
loop_
_entity_poly.entity_id
_entity_poly.type
_entity_poly.pdbx_seq_one_letter_code
_entity_poly.pdbx_strand_id
1 'polypeptide(L)'
;MAKISFGRKDRLIKEKRHDAYHINDKLPEPTVCSECGALFTTGRWTWKDVPAGAHTTTCPACRRISQDYPAGIIELKGPFLRIHRE
;
A
#
# COMPACT_ATOMS: atom_id res chain seq x y z
N MET A 1 -10.98 -25.51 16.51
CA MET A 1 -9.84 -24.58 16.31
C MET A 1 -10.25 -23.17 16.74
N ALA A 2 -9.62 -22.59 17.76
CA ALA A 2 -9.97 -21.26 18.27
C ALA A 2 -9.33 -20.15 17.42
N LYS A 3 -10.15 -19.32 16.77
CA LYS A 3 -9.72 -18.06 16.13
C LYS A 3 -9.36 -17.06 17.24
N ILE A 4 -8.08 -16.81 17.45
CA ILE A 4 -7.63 -15.71 18.31
C ILE A 4 -7.90 -14.41 17.56
N SER A 5 -8.95 -13.68 17.93
CA SER A 5 -9.17 -12.33 17.40
C SER A 5 -8.16 -11.37 18.06
N PHE A 6 -7.10 -11.02 17.34
CA PHE A 6 -6.12 -10.00 17.75
C PHE A 6 -6.70 -8.58 17.63
N GLY A 7 -7.80 -8.32 18.35
CA GLY A 7 -8.43 -7.01 18.41
C GLY A 7 -9.01 -6.77 19.79
N ARG A 8 -8.43 -5.83 20.52
CA ARG A 8 -9.01 -5.27 21.74
C ARG A 8 -10.35 -4.60 21.37
N LYS A 9 -11.47 -5.24 21.72
CA LYS A 9 -12.84 -4.82 21.35
C LYS A 9 -13.42 -3.73 22.28
N ASP A 10 -12.71 -3.38 23.34
CA ASP A 10 -13.06 -2.35 24.33
C ASP A 10 -12.93 -0.92 23.77
N ARG A 11 -12.28 -0.76 22.62
CA ARG A 11 -12.07 0.55 21.99
C ARG A 11 -12.68 0.55 20.59
N LEU A 12 -13.82 1.24 20.44
CA LEU A 12 -14.40 1.59 19.13
C LEU A 12 -13.53 2.68 18.47
N ILE A 13 -12.34 2.28 18.01
CA ILE A 13 -11.44 3.18 17.27
C ILE A 13 -12.05 3.37 15.89
N LYS A 14 -12.68 4.53 15.68
CA LYS A 14 -13.10 4.95 14.35
C LYS A 14 -11.86 5.33 13.55
N GLU A 15 -11.75 4.78 12.35
CA GLU A 15 -10.72 5.18 11.41
C GLU A 15 -10.89 6.67 11.08
N LYS A 16 -9.81 7.44 11.22
CA LYS A 16 -9.85 8.91 11.06
C LYS A 16 -10.06 9.33 9.60
N ARG A 17 -9.71 8.47 8.64
CA ARG A 17 -9.81 8.70 7.20
C ARG A 17 -10.15 7.39 6.50
N HIS A 18 -11.31 7.33 5.85
CA HIS A 18 -11.66 6.20 4.98
C HIS A 18 -10.86 6.32 3.68
N ASP A 19 -9.83 5.50 3.54
CA ASP A 19 -9.03 5.44 2.32
C ASP A 19 -9.50 4.25 1.46
N ALA A 20 -10.07 4.53 0.28
CA ALA A 20 -10.59 3.52 -0.64
C ALA A 20 -9.53 2.53 -1.17
N TYR A 21 -8.25 2.86 -0.98
CA TYR A 21 -7.12 2.02 -1.36
C TYR A 21 -6.51 1.29 -0.16
N HIS A 22 -7.04 1.48 1.05
CA HIS A 22 -6.65 0.69 2.21
C HIS A 22 -7.23 -0.72 2.07
N ILE A 23 -6.35 -1.71 2.07
CA ILE A 23 -6.78 -3.10 2.00
C ILE A 23 -7.17 -3.50 3.42
N ASN A 24 -8.47 -3.65 3.65
CA ASN A 24 -9.00 -4.03 4.97
C ASN A 24 -8.72 -5.49 5.32
N ASP A 25 -8.53 -6.34 4.30
CA ASP A 25 -8.23 -7.75 4.47
C ASP A 25 -6.79 -8.09 4.09
N LYS A 26 -6.20 -9.04 4.82
CA LYS A 26 -4.85 -9.50 4.52
C LYS A 26 -4.85 -10.29 3.21
N LEU A 27 -4.09 -9.84 2.21
CA LEU A 27 -3.91 -10.57 0.95
C LEU A 27 -3.27 -11.94 1.21
N PRO A 28 -3.61 -12.97 0.41
CA PRO A 28 -2.93 -14.25 0.46
C PRO A 28 -1.44 -14.05 0.15
N GLU A 29 -0.56 -14.59 0.99
CA GLU A 29 0.88 -14.50 0.77
C GLU A 29 1.35 -15.80 0.10
N PRO A 30 2.20 -15.74 -0.95
CA PRO A 30 2.77 -14.55 -1.61
C PRO A 30 1.83 -13.95 -2.68
N THR A 31 1.75 -12.62 -2.77
CA THR A 31 1.04 -11.90 -3.86
C THR A 31 1.97 -10.91 -4.55
N VAL A 32 2.01 -10.87 -5.88
CA VAL A 32 2.80 -9.91 -6.68
C VAL A 32 1.90 -8.87 -7.37
N CYS A 33 2.41 -7.65 -7.52
CA CYS A 33 1.78 -6.60 -8.30
C CYS A 33 1.99 -6.84 -9.81
N SER A 34 0.92 -6.86 -10.61
CA SER A 34 1.01 -6.99 -12.08
C SER A 34 1.72 -5.82 -12.77
N GLU A 35 1.65 -4.62 -12.18
CA GLU A 35 2.14 -3.38 -12.80
C GLU A 35 3.60 -3.09 -12.44
N CYS A 36 3.95 -3.16 -11.15
CA CYS A 36 5.28 -2.77 -10.66
C CYS A 36 6.13 -3.93 -10.16
N GLY A 37 5.61 -5.15 -10.16
CA GLY A 37 6.32 -6.34 -9.68
C GLY A 37 6.55 -6.42 -8.18
N ALA A 38 6.02 -5.48 -7.38
CA ALA A 38 6.17 -5.53 -5.92
C ALA A 38 5.53 -6.80 -5.33
N LEU A 39 6.23 -7.48 -4.43
CA LEU A 39 5.80 -8.66 -3.70
C LEU A 39 5.23 -8.29 -2.33
N PHE A 40 3.99 -8.68 -2.07
CA PHE A 40 3.35 -8.68 -0.76
C PHE A 40 3.74 -9.93 0.03
N THR A 41 4.52 -9.72 1.09
CA THR A 41 4.98 -10.75 2.03
C THR A 41 5.08 -10.16 3.44
N THR A 42 4.78 -10.95 4.46
CA THR A 42 4.80 -10.52 5.87
C THR A 42 3.93 -9.29 6.14
N GLY A 43 2.80 -9.16 5.42
CA GLY A 43 1.90 -8.01 5.51
C GLY A 43 2.42 -6.71 4.88
N ARG A 44 3.50 -6.73 4.09
CA ARG A 44 4.14 -5.54 3.50
C ARG A 44 4.46 -5.74 2.03
N TRP A 45 4.44 -4.65 1.26
CA TRP A 45 4.92 -4.63 -0.11
C TRP A 45 6.44 -4.43 -0.13
N THR A 46 7.15 -5.26 -0.90
CA THR A 46 8.62 -5.26 -1.02
C THR A 46 9.05 -5.57 -2.45
N TRP A 47 10.26 -5.17 -2.83
CA TRP A 47 10.87 -5.55 -4.11
C TRP A 47 11.85 -6.68 -3.84
N LYS A 48 11.37 -7.92 -3.97
CA LYS A 48 12.12 -9.16 -3.77
C LYS A 48 11.75 -10.14 -4.87
N ASP A 49 12.52 -11.21 -5.00
CA ASP A 49 12.22 -12.29 -5.94
C ASP A 49 10.83 -12.87 -5.70
N VAL A 50 10.08 -13.02 -6.79
CA VAL A 50 8.72 -13.52 -6.77
C VAL A 50 8.76 -15.05 -6.75
N PRO A 51 8.28 -15.71 -5.68
CA PRO A 51 8.25 -17.17 -5.64
C PRO A 51 7.24 -17.74 -6.65
N ALA A 52 7.50 -18.96 -7.13
CA ALA A 52 6.58 -19.66 -8.01
C ALA A 52 5.21 -19.85 -7.33
N GLY A 53 4.13 -19.59 -8.07
CA GLY A 53 2.77 -19.70 -7.54
C GLY A 53 2.28 -18.48 -6.74
N ALA A 54 2.98 -17.33 -6.80
CA ALA A 54 2.46 -16.10 -6.22
C ALA A 54 1.15 -15.66 -6.89
N HIS A 55 0.17 -15.27 -6.07
CA HIS A 55 -1.06 -14.66 -6.57
C HIS A 55 -0.75 -13.33 -7.25
N THR A 56 -1.58 -12.90 -8.19
CA THR A 56 -1.41 -11.62 -8.88
C THR A 56 -2.53 -10.68 -8.52
N THR A 57 -2.18 -9.43 -8.21
CA THR A 57 -3.14 -8.34 -8.01
C THR A 57 -2.50 -7.01 -8.40
N THR A 58 -3.24 -5.90 -8.32
CA THR A 58 -2.67 -4.56 -8.48
C THR A 58 -2.48 -3.93 -7.10
N CYS A 59 -1.27 -3.46 -6.80
CA CYS A 59 -0.99 -2.87 -5.49
C CYS A 59 -1.71 -1.52 -5.31
N PRO A 60 -1.97 -1.08 -4.05
CA PRO A 60 -2.62 0.19 -3.78
C PRO A 60 -1.93 1.42 -4.37
N ALA A 61 -0.61 1.36 -4.56
CA ALA A 61 0.16 2.45 -5.17
C ALA A 61 -0.10 2.54 -6.67
N CYS A 62 0.00 1.41 -7.38
CA CYS A 62 -0.30 1.36 -8.82
C CYS A 62 -1.75 1.72 -9.11
N ARG A 63 -2.69 1.31 -8.25
CA ARG A 63 -4.10 1.72 -8.41
C ARG A 63 -4.26 3.24 -8.29
N ARG A 64 -3.58 3.90 -7.34
CA ARG A 64 -3.58 5.36 -7.21
C ARG A 64 -3.00 6.06 -8.43
N ILE A 65 -1.88 5.55 -8.96
CA ILE A 65 -1.24 6.08 -10.17
C ILE A 65 -2.20 5.97 -11.36
N SER A 66 -2.85 4.82 -11.55
CA SER A 66 -3.80 4.60 -12.65
C SER A 66 -5.03 5.50 -12.61
N GLN A 67 -5.40 5.97 -11.42
CA GLN A 67 -6.59 6.82 -11.19
C GLN A 67 -6.22 8.29 -10.94
N ASP A 68 -4.95 8.66 -11.14
CA ASP A 68 -4.42 10.01 -10.89
C ASP A 68 -4.81 10.57 -9.50
N TYR A 69 -4.81 9.70 -8.48
CA TYR A 69 -5.26 10.02 -7.13
C TYR A 69 -4.15 9.82 -6.10
N PRO A 70 -3.29 10.82 -5.87
CA PRO A 70 -2.15 10.68 -4.98
C PRO A 70 -2.58 10.59 -3.51
N ALA A 71 -1.78 9.88 -2.70
CA ALA A 71 -2.04 9.77 -1.26
C ALA A 71 -1.86 11.10 -0.50
N GLY A 72 -1.05 12.00 -1.08
CA GLY A 72 -0.79 13.35 -0.59
C GLY A 72 -0.05 14.19 -1.65
N ILE A 73 0.01 15.50 -1.42
CA ILE A 73 0.65 16.47 -2.30
C ILE A 73 1.76 17.16 -1.50
N ILE A 74 2.93 17.35 -2.11
CA ILE A 74 4.05 18.09 -1.53
C ILE A 74 4.26 19.34 -2.37
N GLU A 75 4.28 20.50 -1.72
CA GLU A 75 4.57 21.78 -2.36
C GLU A 75 5.98 22.24 -1.96
N LEU A 76 6.83 22.50 -2.95
CA LEU A 76 8.18 23.01 -2.77
C LEU A 76 8.27 24.44 -3.30
N LYS A 77 8.82 25.38 -2.51
CA LYS A 77 8.97 26.80 -2.85
C LYS A 77 10.33 27.33 -2.41
N GLY A 78 10.89 28.27 -3.17
CA GLY A 78 12.08 29.03 -2.79
C GLY A 78 13.11 29.20 -3.91
N PRO A 79 14.08 30.12 -3.73
CA PRO A 79 15.11 30.41 -4.74
C PRO A 79 16.04 29.22 -4.98
N PHE A 80 16.29 28.40 -3.97
CA PHE A 80 17.13 27.19 -4.08
C PHE A 80 16.58 26.21 -5.13
N LEU A 81 15.25 25.98 -5.13
CA LEU A 81 14.61 25.11 -6.11
C LEU A 81 14.77 25.60 -7.56
N ARG A 82 14.86 26.91 -7.77
CA ARG A 82 15.07 27.47 -9.11
C ARG A 82 16.45 27.20 -9.68
N ILE A 83 17.46 27.13 -8.79
CA ILE A 83 18.85 26.91 -9.17
C ILE A 83 19.14 25.41 -9.33
N HIS A 84 18.38 24.55 -8.64
CA HIS A 84 18.58 23.09 -8.58
C HIS A 84 17.38 22.31 -9.10
N ARG A 85 16.82 22.71 -10.26
CA ARG A 85 15.64 22.07 -10.85
C ARG A 85 15.96 20.80 -11.66
N GLU A 86 17.22 20.66 -12.06
CA GLU A 86 17.76 19.53 -12.84
C GLU A 86 18.44 18.52 -11.92
#